data_AF-A0A819ZHJ1-F1
#
_entry.id   AF-A0A819ZHJ1-F1
#
_cell.length_a   1.000
_cell.length_b   1.000
_cell.length_c   1.000
_cell.angle_alpha   90.00
_cell.angle_beta   90.00
_cell.angle_gamma   90.00
#
_symmetry.space_group_name_H-M   'P 1'
#
loop_
_entity.id
_entity.type
_entity.pdbx_description
1 polymer ?
#
loop_
_entity_poly.entity_id
_entity_poly.type
_entity_poly.pdbx_seq_one_letter_code
_entity_poly.pdbx_strand_id
1 'polypeptide(L)'
;MTKLVFMPQGAEGKFRYYTMERFIEGAYKKFSNNIGYVNYQDPALTLQAFSHWTYERTNGEMIVVDLQGIDIGDHQTYLLTDPCIHSTDLKRFGRTNLGKAGMKRFFQTHVCNIICHALKLKRNKYQLDEAPIKWDSYFVNKWKSTLFTSVAKK
;
A
#
# COMPACT_ATOMS: atom_id res chain seq x y z
N MET A 1 -16.25 6.28 -7.96
CA MET A 1 -16.99 5.00 -7.97
C MET A 1 -16.77 4.34 -9.32
N THR A 2 -16.19 3.15 -9.33
CA THR A 2 -15.99 2.33 -10.53
C THR A 2 -17.35 1.93 -11.10
N LYS A 3 -17.51 2.00 -12.42
CA LYS A 3 -18.73 1.63 -13.15
C LYS A 3 -18.45 0.40 -14.00
N LEU A 4 -19.34 -0.58 -13.93
CA LEU A 4 -19.35 -1.70 -14.88
C LEU A 4 -20.04 -1.23 -16.16
N VAL A 5 -19.36 -1.38 -17.29
CA VAL A 5 -19.87 -1.03 -18.62
C VAL A 5 -19.85 -2.27 -19.49
N PHE A 6 -20.93 -2.45 -20.26
CA PHE A 6 -21.11 -3.56 -21.19
C PHE A 6 -21.09 -3.01 -22.62
N MET A 7 -20.25 -3.59 -23.47
CA MET A 7 -20.17 -3.19 -24.87
C MET A 7 -20.41 -4.41 -25.77
N PRO A 8 -21.27 -4.29 -26.81
CA PRO A 8 -21.42 -5.33 -27.82
C PRO A 8 -20.10 -5.62 -28.52
N GLN A 9 -19.82 -6.89 -28.79
CA GLN A 9 -18.63 -7.33 -29.53
C GLN A 9 -19.06 -8.04 -30.81
N GLY A 10 -18.95 -7.34 -31.94
CA GLY A 10 -19.29 -7.86 -33.27
C GLY A 10 -20.79 -8.14 -33.45
N ALA A 11 -21.12 -8.90 -34.50
CA ALA A 11 -22.51 -9.19 -34.88
C ALA A 11 -23.17 -10.33 -34.08
N GLU A 12 -22.41 -11.06 -33.25
CA GLU A 12 -22.85 -12.36 -32.70
C GLU A 12 -23.30 -12.33 -31.23
N GLY A 13 -23.96 -11.28 -30.76
CA GLY A 13 -24.56 -11.27 -29.40
C GLY A 13 -23.58 -11.48 -28.24
N LYS A 14 -22.27 -11.36 -28.49
CA LYS A 14 -21.21 -11.44 -27.47
C LYS A 14 -21.04 -10.06 -26.84
N PHE A 15 -20.91 -10.02 -25.51
CA PHE A 15 -20.67 -8.79 -24.77
C PHE A 15 -19.30 -8.84 -24.09
N ARG A 16 -18.62 -7.70 -24.04
CA ARG A 16 -17.46 -7.50 -23.17
C ARG A 16 -17.82 -6.62 -22.00
N TYR A 17 -17.31 -7.01 -20.83
CA TYR A 17 -17.45 -6.27 -19.59
C TYR A 17 -16.18 -5.46 -19.35
N TYR A 18 -16.36 -4.21 -18.97
CA TYR A 18 -15.30 -3.28 -18.62
C TYR A 18 -15.58 -2.64 -17.27
N THR A 19 -14.55 -2.47 -16.47
CA THR A 19 -14.58 -1.63 -15.28
C THR A 19 -13.98 -0.28 -15.63
N MET A 20 -14.75 0.79 -15.50
CA MET A 20 -14.30 2.15 -15.75
C MET A 20 -14.27 2.94 -14.45
N GLU A 21 -13.21 3.69 -14.23
CA GLU A 21 -13.09 4.60 -13.09
C GLU A 21 -12.80 6.03 -13.54
N ARG A 22 -12.85 6.97 -12.60
CA ARG A 22 -12.52 8.37 -12.92
C ARG A 22 -11.03 8.44 -13.24
N PHE A 23 -10.70 9.20 -14.28
CA PHE A 23 -9.31 9.53 -14.55
C PHE A 23 -8.69 10.24 -13.34
N ILE A 24 -7.49 9.81 -12.98
CA ILE A 24 -6.70 10.35 -11.89
C ILE A 24 -5.52 11.08 -12.54
N GLU A 25 -5.50 12.41 -12.43
CA GLU A 25 -4.44 13.23 -12.99
C GLU A 25 -3.25 13.29 -12.03
N GLY A 26 -2.05 12.95 -12.51
CA GLY A 26 -0.81 13.02 -11.73
C GLY A 26 0.17 11.91 -12.05
N ALA A 27 1.31 11.93 -11.37
CA ALA A 27 2.35 10.90 -11.52
C ALA A 27 1.94 9.62 -10.80
N TYR A 28 1.53 8.61 -11.57
CA TYR A 28 1.17 7.31 -11.01
C TYR A 28 2.35 6.64 -10.34
N LYS A 29 2.12 6.09 -9.15
CA LYS A 29 3.11 5.41 -8.33
C LYS A 29 2.54 4.14 -7.72
N LYS A 30 3.36 3.08 -7.74
CA LYS A 30 3.11 1.85 -6.99
C LYS A 30 3.89 1.91 -5.68
N PHE A 31 3.20 2.11 -4.56
CA PHE A 31 3.82 2.28 -3.24
C PHE A 31 4.14 0.93 -2.59
N SER A 32 3.26 -0.06 -2.81
CA SER A 32 3.46 -1.45 -2.42
C SER A 32 2.82 -2.39 -3.46
N ASN A 33 3.09 -3.69 -3.35
CA ASN A 33 2.35 -4.70 -4.11
C ASN A 33 1.72 -5.77 -3.20
N ASN A 34 1.02 -6.73 -3.79
CA ASN A 34 0.37 -7.82 -3.07
C ASN A 34 1.31 -8.98 -2.64
N ILE A 35 2.61 -8.94 -2.95
CA ILE A 35 3.59 -9.98 -2.64
C ILE A 35 4.78 -9.48 -1.80
N GLY A 36 4.65 -8.32 -1.14
CA GLY A 36 5.66 -7.80 -0.21
C GLY A 36 6.66 -6.81 -0.80
N TYR A 37 6.44 -6.29 -2.02
CA TYR A 37 7.22 -5.14 -2.49
C TYR A 37 6.82 -3.88 -1.73
N VAL A 38 7.83 -3.07 -1.39
CA VAL A 38 7.70 -1.72 -0.85
C VAL A 38 8.61 -0.81 -1.68
N ASN A 39 8.10 0.34 -2.11
CA ASN A 39 8.91 1.36 -2.76
C ASN A 39 9.75 2.10 -1.72
N TYR A 40 10.96 1.62 -1.44
CA TYR A 40 11.83 2.24 -0.43
C TYR A 40 12.41 3.61 -0.82
N GLN A 41 12.35 4.00 -2.10
CA GLN A 41 12.75 5.34 -2.52
C GLN A 41 11.71 6.39 -2.11
N ASP A 42 10.44 5.99 -2.03
CA ASP A 42 9.36 6.79 -1.50
C ASP A 42 8.35 5.91 -0.73
N PRO A 43 8.66 5.58 0.55
CA PRO A 43 7.99 4.53 1.29
C PRO A 43 6.57 4.86 1.75
N ALA A 44 6.03 6.04 1.43
CA ALA A 44 4.68 6.50 1.77
C ALA A 44 4.20 5.99 3.15
N LEU A 45 4.80 6.55 4.21
CA LEU A 45 4.69 6.03 5.58
C LEU A 45 3.23 5.79 6.02
N THR A 46 2.33 6.71 5.64
CA THR A 46 0.89 6.61 5.91
C THR A 46 0.27 5.37 5.29
N LEU A 47 0.65 5.00 4.06
CA LEU A 47 0.11 3.83 3.36
C LEU A 47 0.64 2.51 3.94
N GLN A 48 1.90 2.49 4.38
CA GLN A 48 2.46 1.33 5.10
C GLN A 48 1.76 1.13 6.45
N ALA A 49 1.56 2.21 7.20
CA ALA A 49 0.83 2.17 8.47
C ALA A 49 -0.65 1.81 8.27
N PHE A 50 -1.29 2.30 7.20
CA PHE A 50 -2.66 1.94 6.85
C PHE A 50 -2.80 0.44 6.60
N SER A 51 -1.90 -0.17 5.83
CA SER A 51 -1.90 -1.62 5.59
C SER A 51 -1.81 -2.39 6.93
N HIS A 52 -0.84 -2.06 7.79
CA HIS A 52 -0.71 -2.68 9.12
C HIS A 52 -1.97 -2.47 9.98
N TRP A 53 -2.50 -1.25 10.00
CA TRP A 53 -3.72 -0.93 10.75
C TRP A 53 -4.92 -1.74 10.27
N THR A 54 -5.11 -1.95 8.95
CA THR A 54 -6.23 -2.78 8.46
C THR A 54 -6.14 -4.23 8.94
N TYR A 55 -4.91 -4.78 9.03
CA TYR A 55 -4.67 -6.09 9.63
C TYR A 55 -5.07 -6.13 11.10
N GLU A 56 -4.61 -5.16 11.90
CA GLU A 56 -4.92 -5.13 13.32
C GLU A 56 -6.40 -4.86 13.60
N ARG A 57 -7.01 -3.92 12.86
CA ARG A 57 -8.41 -3.53 13.01
C ARG A 57 -9.38 -4.66 12.71
N THR A 58 -8.97 -5.61 11.88
CA THR A 58 -9.71 -6.83 11.53
C THR A 58 -9.26 -8.06 12.32
N ASN A 59 -8.48 -7.89 13.40
CA ASN A 59 -7.93 -8.98 14.21
C ASN A 59 -7.17 -10.04 13.38
N GLY A 60 -6.52 -9.61 12.30
CA GLY A 60 -5.74 -10.45 11.41
C GLY A 60 -6.57 -11.23 10.38
N GLU A 61 -7.86 -10.93 10.22
CA GLU A 61 -8.71 -11.58 9.22
C GLU A 61 -8.45 -11.09 7.80
N MET A 62 -8.09 -9.81 7.62
CA MET A 62 -7.87 -9.20 6.32
C MET A 62 -6.75 -8.16 6.36
N ILE A 63 -6.11 -7.87 5.23
CA ILE A 63 -5.19 -6.74 5.07
C ILE A 63 -5.37 -6.14 3.68
N VAL A 64 -5.37 -4.81 3.59
CA VAL A 64 -5.35 -4.09 2.32
C VAL A 64 -3.90 -3.84 1.91
N VAL A 65 -3.55 -4.21 0.68
CA VAL A 65 -2.22 -4.10 0.07
C VAL A 65 -2.35 -3.69 -1.40
N ASP A 66 -1.23 -3.71 -2.15
CA ASP A 66 -1.19 -3.25 -3.55
C ASP A 66 -1.65 -1.79 -3.69
N LEU A 67 -1.14 -0.94 -2.79
CA LEU A 67 -1.53 0.46 -2.75
C LEU A 67 -0.77 1.22 -3.85
N GLN A 68 -1.53 1.74 -4.80
CA GLN A 68 -1.04 2.39 -6.00
C GLN A 68 -2.01 3.50 -6.44
N GLY A 69 -1.49 4.53 -7.11
CA GLY A 69 -2.27 5.72 -7.47
C GLY A 69 -1.38 6.95 -7.48
N ILE A 70 -1.90 8.08 -6.99
CA ILE A 70 -1.16 9.34 -6.92
C ILE A 70 -0.99 9.82 -5.48
N ASP A 71 0.14 10.47 -5.23
CA ASP A 71 0.35 11.39 -4.11
C ASP A 71 -0.01 12.78 -4.61
N ILE A 72 -0.95 13.48 -3.95
CA ILE A 72 -1.38 14.81 -4.43
C ILE A 72 -0.41 15.93 -4.07
N GLY A 73 0.79 15.60 -3.58
CA GLY A 73 1.95 16.50 -3.48
C GLY A 73 2.34 16.86 -2.05
N ASP A 74 1.59 16.41 -1.04
CA ASP A 74 1.81 16.71 0.38
C ASP A 74 2.38 15.52 1.18
N HIS A 75 2.57 14.36 0.53
CA HIS A 75 2.98 13.10 1.17
C HIS A 75 2.08 12.65 2.32
N GLN A 76 0.83 13.12 2.33
CA GLN A 76 -0.16 12.87 3.38
C GLN A 76 -1.51 12.46 2.79
N THR A 77 -1.80 12.93 1.58
CA THR A 77 -3.05 12.69 0.88
C THR A 77 -2.76 11.89 -0.39
N TYR A 78 -3.48 10.79 -0.53
CA TYR A 78 -3.31 9.83 -1.62
C TYR A 78 -4.65 9.56 -2.28
N LEU A 79 -4.67 9.56 -3.61
CA LEU A 79 -5.79 9.05 -4.37
C LEU A 79 -5.38 7.71 -4.98
N LEU A 80 -5.91 6.63 -4.39
CA LEU A 80 -5.53 5.25 -4.70
C LEU A 80 -6.55 4.57 -5.59
N THR A 81 -6.09 3.60 -6.37
CA THR A 81 -6.91 2.73 -7.20
C THR A 81 -6.42 1.28 -7.13
N ASP A 82 -7.29 0.34 -7.52
CA ASP A 82 -7.02 -1.10 -7.66
C ASP A 82 -6.29 -1.74 -6.48
N PRO A 83 -6.78 -1.60 -5.23
CA PRO A 83 -6.17 -2.27 -4.09
C PRO A 83 -6.39 -3.79 -4.16
N CYS A 84 -5.50 -4.53 -3.53
CA CYS A 84 -5.67 -5.96 -3.27
C CYS A 84 -6.00 -6.18 -1.78
N ILE A 85 -6.86 -7.17 -1.50
CA ILE A 85 -7.17 -7.58 -0.12
C ILE A 85 -6.75 -9.03 0.05
N HIS A 86 -5.80 -9.28 0.94
CA HIS A 86 -5.58 -10.64 1.44
C HIS A 86 -6.55 -10.91 2.56
N SER A 87 -7.20 -12.08 2.54
CA SER A 87 -8.21 -12.49 3.51
C SER A 87 -7.95 -13.93 3.95
N THR A 88 -8.26 -14.23 5.20
CA THR A 88 -8.26 -15.63 5.69
C THR A 88 -9.24 -16.52 4.93
N ASP A 89 -10.31 -15.93 4.38
CA ASP A 89 -11.20 -16.56 3.40
C ASP A 89 -10.68 -16.30 1.97
N LEU A 90 -10.17 -17.36 1.32
CA LEU A 90 -9.64 -17.34 -0.04
C LEU A 90 -10.71 -17.22 -1.13
N LYS A 91 -12.00 -17.42 -0.80
CA LYS A 91 -13.10 -17.26 -1.76
C LYS A 91 -13.45 -15.79 -2.00
N ARG A 92 -13.01 -14.89 -1.12
CA ARG A 92 -13.25 -13.44 -1.22
C ARG A 92 -12.15 -12.75 -2.02
N PHE A 93 -12.50 -11.60 -2.61
CA PHE A 93 -11.57 -10.64 -3.23
C PHE A 93 -10.76 -11.12 -4.44
N GLY A 94 -11.18 -12.23 -5.05
CA GLY A 94 -10.67 -12.66 -6.35
C GLY A 94 -9.25 -13.23 -6.30
N ARG A 95 -8.64 -13.34 -7.48
CA ARG A 95 -7.41 -14.15 -7.69
C ARG A 95 -6.15 -13.55 -7.08
N THR A 96 -6.16 -12.26 -6.73
CA THR A 96 -5.02 -11.56 -6.13
C THR A 96 -4.93 -11.79 -4.62
N ASN A 97 -5.98 -12.34 -3.99
CA ASN A 97 -6.00 -12.75 -2.59
C ASN A 97 -5.13 -14.00 -2.38
N LEU A 98 -3.96 -13.81 -1.76
CA LEU A 98 -3.00 -14.87 -1.40
C LEU A 98 -3.14 -15.30 0.07
N GLY A 99 -4.22 -14.88 0.73
CA GLY A 99 -4.54 -15.14 2.13
C GLY A 99 -3.40 -14.91 3.11
N LYS A 100 -3.27 -15.82 4.09
CA LYS A 100 -2.26 -15.72 5.16
C LYS A 100 -0.82 -15.67 4.62
N ALA A 101 -0.54 -16.30 3.47
CA ALA A 101 0.77 -16.22 2.84
C ALA A 101 1.08 -14.81 2.31
N GLY A 102 0.09 -14.15 1.71
CA GLY A 102 0.17 -12.73 1.32
C GLY A 102 0.36 -11.80 2.50
N MET A 103 -0.42 -11.99 3.57
CA MET A 103 -0.27 -11.24 4.83
C MET A 103 1.14 -11.37 5.42
N LYS A 104 1.68 -12.60 5.46
CA LYS A 104 3.05 -12.86 5.93
C LYS A 104 4.07 -12.09 5.10
N ARG A 105 3.95 -12.13 3.76
CA ARG A 105 4.87 -11.42 2.85
C ARG A 105 4.89 -9.91 3.09
N PHE A 106 3.73 -9.30 3.34
CA PHE A 106 3.67 -7.89 3.73
C PHE A 106 4.51 -7.62 4.98
N PHE A 107 4.30 -8.41 6.06
CA PHE A 107 5.00 -8.18 7.32
C PHE A 107 6.50 -8.47 7.25
N GLN A 108 6.96 -9.39 6.39
CA GLN A 108 8.39 -9.65 6.19
C GLN A 108 9.17 -8.44 5.65
N THR A 109 8.48 -7.50 5.01
CA THR A 109 9.07 -6.26 4.47
C THR A 109 8.61 -5.00 5.20
N HIS A 110 7.62 -5.12 6.07
CA HIS A 110 7.05 -3.99 6.80
C HIS A 110 7.91 -3.63 8.02
N VAL A 111 8.38 -2.39 8.05
CA VAL A 111 8.99 -1.77 9.22
C VAL A 111 7.97 -0.80 9.81
N CYS A 112 7.62 -0.97 11.09
CA CYS A 112 6.75 -0.02 11.76
C CYS A 112 7.40 1.37 11.73
N ASN A 113 6.61 2.37 11.38
CA ASN A 113 7.05 3.77 11.33
C ASN A 113 6.35 4.60 12.41
N ILE A 114 6.65 5.90 12.45
CA ILE A 114 6.11 6.84 13.46
C ILE A 114 4.57 6.78 13.58
N ILE A 115 3.85 6.51 12.48
CA ILE A 115 2.39 6.44 12.46
C ILE A 115 1.92 5.12 13.08
N CYS A 116 2.58 3.99 12.78
CA CYS A 116 2.30 2.71 13.45
C CYS A 116 2.46 2.84 14.97
N HIS A 117 3.52 3.52 15.42
CA HIS A 117 3.78 3.75 16.84
C HIS A 117 2.75 4.70 17.47
N ALA A 118 2.39 5.79 16.79
CA ALA A 118 1.35 6.71 17.26
C ALA A 118 -0.02 6.02 17.42
N LEU A 119 -0.34 5.11 16.50
CA LEU A 119 -1.55 4.27 16.55
C LEU A 119 -1.43 3.09 17.54
N LYS A 120 -0.27 2.91 18.19
CA LYS A 120 0.03 1.79 19.11
C LYS A 120 -0.18 0.42 18.48
N LEU A 121 0.15 0.28 17.19
CA LEU A 121 -0.05 -0.97 16.48
C LEU A 121 0.88 -2.07 17.01
N LYS A 122 0.34 -3.27 17.15
CA LYS A 122 1.11 -4.44 17.62
C LYS A 122 2.07 -4.91 16.55
N ARG A 123 3.35 -5.06 16.91
CA ARG A 123 4.35 -5.69 16.05
C ARG A 123 3.92 -7.12 15.71
N ASN A 124 3.92 -7.44 14.43
CA ASN A 124 3.60 -8.78 13.95
C ASN A 124 4.85 -9.67 14.05
N LYS A 125 4.66 -10.95 14.41
CA LYS A 125 5.74 -11.94 14.52
C LYS A 125 6.53 -12.21 13.24
N TYR A 126 6.01 -11.79 12.08
CA TYR A 126 6.69 -11.94 10.80
C TYR A 126 7.54 -10.72 10.42
N GLN A 127 7.52 -9.64 11.21
CA GLN A 127 8.42 -8.51 11.01
C GLN A 127 9.83 -8.89 11.44
N LEU A 128 10.79 -8.68 10.54
CA LEU A 128 12.21 -8.96 10.79
C LEU A 128 12.77 -7.98 11.85
N ASP A 129 13.67 -8.48 12.69
CA ASP A 129 14.27 -7.71 13.79
C ASP A 129 15.15 -6.55 13.30
N GLU A 130 15.81 -6.75 12.17
CA GLU A 130 16.55 -5.71 11.46
C GLU A 130 15.69 -5.13 10.35
N ALA A 131 15.64 -3.79 10.26
CA ALA A 131 15.06 -3.14 9.10
C ALA A 131 15.85 -3.60 7.85
N PRO A 132 15.19 -3.91 6.72
CA PRO A 132 15.91 -4.18 5.49
C PRO A 132 16.94 -3.07 5.26
N ILE A 133 18.20 -3.40 4.92
CA ILE A 133 19.33 -2.49 4.69
C ILE A 133 18.95 -1.23 3.86
N LYS A 134 17.91 -1.34 3.04
CA LYS A 134 17.33 -0.27 2.22
C LYS A 134 16.60 0.84 3.00
N TRP A 135 16.14 0.62 4.24
CA TRP A 135 15.53 1.65 5.08
C TRP A 135 16.55 2.58 5.73
N ASP A 136 17.73 2.06 6.08
CA ASP A 136 18.79 2.85 6.71
C ASP A 136 19.25 3.99 5.80
N SER A 137 19.38 3.73 4.50
CA SER A 137 19.73 4.78 3.53
C SER A 137 18.65 5.86 3.41
N TYR A 138 17.35 5.51 3.46
CA TYR A 138 16.25 6.49 3.46
C TYR A 138 16.28 7.38 4.70
N PHE A 139 16.35 6.78 5.90
CA PHE A 139 16.39 7.54 7.13
C PHE A 139 17.67 8.39 7.24
N VAL A 140 18.84 7.84 6.91
CA VAL A 140 20.11 8.60 6.92
C VAL A 140 20.07 9.78 5.93
N ASN A 141 19.53 9.59 4.72
CA ASN A 141 19.54 10.65 3.71
C ASN A 141 18.45 11.71 3.93
N LYS A 142 17.25 11.32 4.40
CA LYS A 142 16.14 12.26 4.64
C LYS A 142 16.30 13.04 5.95
N TRP A 143 16.87 12.44 7.00
CA TRP A 143 17.14 13.16 8.25
C TRP A 143 18.30 14.15 8.11
N LYS A 144 19.30 13.87 7.27
CA LYS A 144 20.33 14.88 6.92
C LYS A 144 19.70 16.11 6.26
N SER A 145 18.84 15.96 5.25
CA SER A 145 18.25 17.12 4.56
C SER A 145 17.27 17.94 5.43
N THR A 146 16.60 17.29 6.38
CA THR A 146 15.65 17.96 7.30
C THR A 146 16.39 18.70 8.44
N LEU A 147 17.54 18.20 8.91
CA LEU A 147 18.36 18.88 9.92
C LEU A 147 19.11 20.10 9.35
N PHE A 148 19.59 20.04 8.10
CA PHE A 148 20.29 21.20 7.50
C PHE A 148 19.35 22.35 7.13
N THR A 149 18.05 22.10 6.94
CA THR A 149 17.05 23.15 6.69
C THR A 149 16.52 23.78 7.97
N SER A 150 16.53 23.09 9.12
CA SER A 150 16.11 23.67 10.41
C SER A 150 17.22 24.48 11.10
N VAL A 151 18.50 24.20 10.82
CA VAL A 151 19.63 24.95 11.38
C VAL A 151 19.95 26.22 10.58
N ALA A 152 19.52 26.31 9.31
CA ALA A 152 19.70 27.50 8.47
C ALA A 152 18.59 28.57 8.62
N LYS A 153 17.65 28.41 9.56
CA LYS A 153 16.55 29.36 9.83
C LYS A 153 16.48 29.83 11.29
N LYS A 154 17.62 29.88 11.99
CA LYS A 154 17.74 30.61 13.26
C LYS A 154 18.90 31.57 13.20
#